data_AF-A0AB32WDG8-F1
#
_entry.id   AF-A0AB32WDG8-F1
#
_cell.length_a   1.000
_cell.length_b   1.000
_cell.length_c   1.000
_cell.angle_alpha   90.00
_cell.angle_beta   90.00
_cell.angle_gamma   90.00
#
_symmetry.space_group_name_H-M   'P 1'
#
loop_
_entity.id
_entity.type
_entity.pdbx_description
1 polymer ?
#
loop_
_entity_poly.entity_id
_entity_poly.type
_entity_poly.pdbx_seq_one_letter_code
_entity_poly.pdbx_strand_id
1 'polypeptide(L)'
;MFVCSSQTRCCPKERKLRGRKAAIALKGVKRRLLISQRLSKPPPMNTRQRRKTVKINATVAQLKREMKEIREEQNSIREGQRQVKKKFDDVLSECEKLRDETELITQQSICTRLRLTLMFQILKARQNNDFTKAAQLTTSLRELIAQQKNQSLQQSDGAKGK
;
A
#
# COMPACT_ATOMS: atom_id res chain seq x y z
N MET A 1 34.22 -54.32 70.17
CA MET A 1 35.41 -54.17 69.29
C MET A 1 35.31 -55.21 68.16
N PHE A 2 35.31 -54.78 66.89
CA PHE A 2 36.34 -55.05 65.83
C PHE A 2 36.26 -56.50 65.23
N VAL A 3 36.31 -56.86 63.93
CA VAL A 3 36.64 -56.21 62.63
C VAL A 3 36.07 -57.00 61.43
N CYS A 4 35.57 -56.23 60.45
CA CYS A 4 35.62 -56.32 58.98
C CYS A 4 36.33 -57.49 58.23
N SER A 5 35.69 -57.91 57.12
CA SER A 5 36.26 -58.02 55.74
C SER A 5 36.05 -59.38 55.04
N SER A 6 34.87 -59.62 54.47
CA SER A 6 34.68 -60.68 53.47
C SER A 6 35.22 -60.25 52.11
N GLN A 7 36.52 -60.38 51.93
CA GLN A 7 37.21 -60.22 50.65
C GLN A 7 36.98 -61.50 49.82
N THR A 8 35.96 -61.49 48.95
CA THR A 8 35.70 -62.57 47.99
C THR A 8 36.94 -62.79 47.11
N ARG A 9 37.71 -63.85 47.37
CA ARG A 9 38.80 -64.32 46.49
C ARG A 9 38.20 -64.84 45.19
N CYS A 10 37.99 -63.95 44.24
CA CYS A 10 37.66 -64.34 42.86
C CYS A 10 38.81 -65.16 42.29
N CYS A 11 38.54 -66.42 41.90
CA CYS A 11 39.50 -67.30 41.25
C CYS A 11 40.25 -66.59 40.10
N PRO A 12 41.59 -66.72 39.97
CA PRO A 12 42.38 -66.04 38.95
C PRO A 12 41.87 -66.29 37.52
N LYS A 13 41.32 -67.47 37.26
CA LYS A 13 40.68 -67.84 35.99
C LYS A 13 39.42 -67.00 35.71
N GLU A 14 38.56 -66.78 36.71
CA GLU A 14 37.39 -65.92 36.55
C GLU A 14 37.73 -64.45 36.36
N ARG A 15 38.78 -63.95 37.04
CA ARG A 15 39.26 -62.56 36.85
C ARG A 15 39.76 -62.33 35.42
N LYS A 16 40.48 -63.31 34.86
CA LYS A 16 40.90 -63.30 33.46
C LYS A 16 39.72 -63.37 32.48
N LEU A 17 38.70 -64.20 32.77
CA LEU A 17 37.49 -64.26 31.95
C LEU A 17 36.66 -62.96 32.02
N ARG A 18 36.48 -62.37 33.21
CA ARG A 18 35.81 -61.07 33.39
C ARG A 18 36.57 -59.95 32.67
N GLY A 19 37.89 -59.92 32.76
CA GLY A 19 38.74 -58.99 32.01
C GLY A 19 38.62 -59.16 30.49
N ARG A 20 38.60 -60.40 29.99
CA ARG A 20 38.37 -60.69 28.56
C ARG A 20 36.98 -60.26 28.10
N LYS A 21 35.92 -60.55 28.86
CA LYS A 21 34.54 -60.11 28.56
C LYS A 21 34.41 -58.59 28.56
N ALA A 22 34.97 -57.91 29.56
CA ALA A 22 35.00 -56.45 29.63
C ALA A 22 35.78 -55.83 28.45
N ALA A 23 36.91 -56.42 28.06
CA ALA A 23 37.68 -55.98 26.90
C ALA A 23 36.90 -56.17 25.57
N ILE A 24 36.15 -57.26 25.42
CA ILE A 24 35.27 -57.50 24.26
C ILE A 24 34.13 -56.48 24.24
N ALA A 25 33.50 -56.22 25.38
CA ALA A 25 32.43 -55.22 25.50
C ALA A 25 32.93 -53.81 25.15
N LEU A 26 34.10 -53.40 25.70
CA LEU A 26 34.73 -52.12 25.39
C LEU A 26 35.10 -52.00 23.90
N LYS A 27 35.59 -53.08 23.28
CA LYS A 27 35.82 -53.13 21.81
C LYS A 27 34.53 -52.96 21.02
N GLY A 28 33.43 -53.57 21.47
CA GLY A 28 32.10 -53.43 20.88
C GLY A 28 31.54 -52.00 20.97
N VAL A 29 31.67 -51.36 22.13
CA VAL A 29 31.26 -49.97 22.35
C VAL A 29 32.10 -49.01 21.50
N LYS A 30 33.43 -49.20 21.47
CA LYS A 30 34.33 -48.38 20.64
C LYS A 30 34.03 -48.53 19.14
N ARG A 31 33.70 -49.74 18.67
CA ARG A 31 33.21 -49.96 17.29
C ARG A 31 31.90 -49.22 17.02
N ARG A 32 30.94 -49.29 17.94
CA ARG A 32 29.62 -48.65 17.78
C ARG A 32 29.75 -47.12 17.72
N LEU A 33 30.60 -46.53 18.56
CA LEU A 33 30.91 -45.09 18.55
C LEU A 33 31.61 -44.66 17.26
N LEU A 34 32.53 -45.47 16.72
CA LEU A 34 33.19 -45.17 15.45
C LEU A 34 32.23 -45.25 14.26
N ILE A 35 31.23 -46.14 14.29
CA ILE A 35 30.21 -46.25 13.24
C ILE A 35 29.26 -45.06 13.30
N SER A 36 28.79 -44.64 14.48
CA SER A 36 27.92 -43.47 14.62
C SER A 36 28.62 -42.18 14.17
N GLN A 37 29.90 -42.02 14.49
CA GLN A 37 30.73 -40.89 14.00
C GLN A 37 30.97 -40.91 12.48
N ARG A 38 30.86 -42.06 11.81
CA ARG A 38 30.96 -42.15 10.34
C ARG A 38 29.62 -41.83 9.66
N LEU A 39 28.50 -42.21 10.27
CA LEU A 39 27.16 -41.94 9.74
C LEU A 39 26.73 -40.47 9.93
N SER A 40 27.29 -39.77 10.91
CA SER A 40 27.06 -38.32 11.10
C SER A 40 27.88 -37.44 10.16
N LYS A 41 28.88 -38.00 9.46
CA LYS A 41 29.69 -37.25 8.50
C LYS A 41 29.02 -37.33 7.14
N PRO A 42 28.73 -36.19 6.49
CA PRO A 42 28.19 -36.21 5.14
C PRO A 42 29.17 -36.96 4.22
N PRO A 43 28.67 -37.73 3.24
CA PRO A 43 29.53 -38.41 2.29
C PRO A 43 30.46 -37.39 1.62
N PRO A 44 31.73 -37.74 1.34
CA PRO A 44 32.65 -36.84 0.67
C PRO A 44 32.09 -36.51 -0.71
N MET A 45 31.54 -35.30 -0.87
CA MET A 45 31.07 -34.78 -2.14
C MET A 45 32.27 -34.69 -3.09
N ASN A 46 32.12 -35.23 -4.29
CA ASN A 46 33.17 -35.09 -5.31
C ASN A 46 33.42 -33.59 -5.60
N THR A 47 34.66 -33.24 -5.92
CA THR A 47 35.08 -31.83 -6.12
C THR A 47 34.24 -31.12 -7.19
N ARG A 48 33.73 -31.87 -8.17
CA ARG A 48 32.82 -31.40 -9.23
C ARG A 48 31.45 -30.98 -8.69
N GLN A 49 30.80 -31.78 -7.84
CA GLN A 49 29.53 -31.42 -7.22
C GLN A 49 29.69 -30.23 -6.28
N ARG A 50 30.76 -30.18 -5.47
CA ARG A 50 31.04 -29.02 -4.60
C ARG A 50 31.17 -27.72 -5.41
N ARG A 51 31.90 -27.74 -6.53
CA ARG A 51 32.01 -26.58 -7.44
C ARG A 51 30.66 -26.16 -8.02
N LYS A 52 29.79 -27.11 -8.39
CA LYS A 52 28.43 -26.80 -8.87
C LYS A 52 27.59 -26.12 -7.79
N THR A 53 27.59 -26.66 -6.57
CA THR A 53 26.84 -26.07 -5.44
C THR A 53 27.32 -24.66 -5.10
N VAL A 54 28.62 -24.42 -5.11
CA VAL A 54 29.17 -23.06 -4.88
C VAL A 54 28.72 -22.08 -5.96
N LYS A 55 28.74 -22.49 -7.24
CA LYS A 55 28.23 -21.66 -8.35
C LYS A 55 26.74 -21.34 -8.18
N ILE A 56 25.92 -22.35 -7.87
CA ILE A 56 24.48 -22.17 -7.64
C ILE A 56 24.23 -21.24 -6.45
N ASN A 57 24.99 -21.38 -5.36
CA ASN A 57 24.83 -20.51 -4.20
C ASN A 57 25.20 -19.06 -4.52
N ALA A 58 26.23 -18.84 -5.36
CA ALA A 58 26.61 -17.52 -5.82
C ALA A 58 25.51 -16.89 -6.70
N THR A 59 24.92 -17.64 -7.64
CA THR A 59 23.82 -17.14 -8.48
C THR A 59 22.58 -16.85 -7.65
N VAL A 60 22.23 -17.71 -6.69
CA VAL A 60 21.11 -17.47 -5.76
C VAL A 60 21.35 -16.23 -4.91
N ALA A 61 22.57 -16.00 -4.43
CA ALA A 61 22.90 -14.80 -3.68
C ALA A 61 22.79 -13.53 -4.54
N GLN A 62 23.20 -13.59 -5.81
CA GLN A 62 23.02 -12.50 -6.76
C GLN A 62 21.54 -12.21 -7.04
N LEU A 63 20.75 -13.24 -7.36
CA LEU A 63 19.31 -13.10 -7.60
C LEU A 63 18.58 -12.50 -6.39
N LYS A 64 18.96 -12.89 -5.17
CA LYS A 64 18.38 -12.29 -3.94
C LYS A 64 18.67 -10.79 -3.83
N ARG A 65 19.83 -10.33 -4.28
CA ARG A 65 20.16 -8.89 -4.29
C ARG A 65 19.33 -8.16 -5.34
N GLU A 66 19.29 -8.67 -6.56
CA GLU A 66 18.49 -8.10 -7.66
C GLU A 66 17.00 -8.05 -7.29
N MET A 67 16.45 -9.11 -6.70
CA MET A 67 15.06 -9.12 -6.21
C MET A 67 14.80 -8.08 -5.12
N LYS A 68 15.80 -7.77 -4.28
CA LYS A 68 15.67 -6.75 -3.24
C LYS A 68 15.62 -5.35 -3.88
N GLU A 69 16.51 -5.08 -4.83
CA GLU A 69 16.55 -3.83 -5.59
C GLU A 69 15.25 -3.60 -6.36
N ILE A 70 14.77 -4.60 -7.10
CA ILE A 70 13.48 -4.54 -7.80
C ILE A 70 12.33 -4.24 -6.84
N ARG A 71 12.35 -4.81 -5.63
CA ARG A 71 11.31 -4.54 -4.62
C ARG A 71 11.35 -3.09 -4.14
N GLU A 72 12.54 -2.53 -3.95
CA GLU A 72 12.73 -1.14 -3.56
C GLU A 72 12.26 -0.19 -4.68
N GLU A 73 12.60 -0.48 -5.93
CA GLU A 73 12.10 0.26 -7.10
C GLU A 73 10.57 0.19 -7.22
N GLN A 74 9.97 -1.00 -7.08
CA GLN A 74 8.52 -1.16 -7.10
C GLN A 74 7.83 -0.39 -5.96
N ASN A 75 8.45 -0.29 -4.80
CA ASN A 75 7.94 0.55 -3.71
C ASN A 75 7.96 2.04 -4.10
N SER A 76 9.07 2.50 -4.66
CA SER A 76 9.20 3.88 -5.17
C SER A 76 8.15 4.20 -6.23
N ILE A 77 7.96 3.30 -7.20
CA ILE A 77 6.94 3.45 -8.26
C ILE A 77 5.54 3.56 -7.66
N ARG A 78 5.18 2.68 -6.72
CA ARG A 78 3.86 2.70 -6.07
C ARG A 78 3.62 3.99 -5.31
N GLU A 79 4.64 4.50 -4.63
CA GLU A 79 4.54 5.76 -3.91
C GLU A 79 4.40 6.95 -4.88
N GLY A 80 5.18 6.97 -5.97
CA GLY A 80 5.01 7.94 -7.04
C GLY A 80 3.60 7.92 -7.64
N GLN A 81 3.06 6.73 -7.93
CA GLN A 81 1.69 6.57 -8.42
C GLN A 81 0.64 7.08 -7.43
N ARG A 82 0.82 6.84 -6.13
CA ARG A 82 -0.08 7.36 -5.08
C ARG A 82 -0.06 8.89 -5.06
N GLN A 83 1.11 9.50 -5.15
CA GLN A 83 1.24 10.96 -5.16
C GLN A 83 0.62 11.58 -6.41
N VAL A 84 0.87 10.99 -7.58
CA VAL A 84 0.26 11.42 -8.84
C VAL A 84 -1.27 11.33 -8.75
N LYS A 85 -1.79 10.19 -8.27
CA LYS A 85 -3.24 10.02 -8.08
C LYS A 85 -3.83 11.10 -7.17
N LYS A 86 -3.21 11.37 -6.01
CA LYS A 86 -3.68 12.41 -5.09
C LYS A 86 -3.74 13.78 -5.77
N LYS A 87 -2.70 14.17 -6.52
CA LYS A 87 -2.68 15.43 -7.26
C LYS A 87 -3.78 15.48 -8.33
N PHE A 88 -4.03 14.38 -9.02
CA PHE A 88 -5.13 14.30 -9.98
C PHE A 88 -6.49 14.44 -9.31
N ASP A 89 -6.71 13.80 -8.17
CA ASP A 89 -7.95 13.92 -7.40
C ASP A 89 -8.16 15.38 -6.93
N ASP A 90 -7.10 16.06 -6.47
CA ASP A 90 -7.13 17.48 -6.12
C ASP A 90 -7.51 18.36 -7.32
N VAL A 91 -6.89 18.13 -8.50
CA VAL A 91 -7.21 18.85 -9.74
C VAL A 91 -8.66 18.61 -10.17
N LEU A 92 -9.15 17.38 -10.09
CA LEU A 92 -10.54 17.05 -10.42
C LEU A 92 -11.52 17.79 -9.51
N SER A 93 -11.22 17.87 -8.20
CA SER A 93 -12.04 18.65 -7.27
C SER A 93 -12.04 20.14 -7.61
N GLU A 94 -10.91 20.70 -8.01
CA GLU A 94 -10.83 22.11 -8.43
C GLU A 94 -11.59 22.35 -9.73
N CYS A 95 -11.50 21.45 -10.70
CA CYS A 95 -12.28 21.53 -11.95
C CYS A 95 -13.78 21.51 -11.70
N GLU A 96 -14.25 20.70 -10.74
CA GLU A 96 -15.67 20.67 -10.36
C GLU A 96 -16.12 22.01 -9.77
N LYS A 97 -15.35 22.59 -8.83
CA LYS A 97 -15.64 23.91 -8.27
C LYS A 97 -15.68 25.00 -9.35
N LEU A 98 -14.69 25.01 -10.24
CA LEU A 98 -14.63 25.97 -11.35
C LEU A 98 -15.82 25.84 -12.30
N ARG A 99 -16.31 24.61 -12.54
CA ARG A 99 -17.50 24.38 -13.35
C ARG A 99 -18.74 24.97 -12.69
N ASP A 100 -18.92 24.74 -11.40
CA ASP A 100 -20.07 25.24 -10.64
C ASP A 100 -20.05 26.78 -10.56
N GLU A 101 -18.89 27.38 -10.30
CA GLU A 101 -18.70 28.83 -10.32
C GLU A 101 -18.97 29.43 -11.72
N THR A 102 -18.50 28.77 -12.78
CA THR A 102 -18.73 29.20 -14.17
C THR A 102 -20.20 29.14 -14.54
N GLU A 103 -20.92 28.11 -14.11
CA GLU A 103 -22.35 27.99 -14.32
C GLU A 103 -23.09 29.15 -13.65
N LEU A 104 -22.75 29.44 -12.39
CA LEU A 104 -23.33 30.55 -11.64
C LEU A 104 -23.06 31.91 -12.31
N ILE A 105 -21.83 32.16 -12.73
CA ILE A 105 -21.46 33.40 -13.46
C ILE A 105 -22.21 33.47 -14.79
N THR A 106 -22.35 32.36 -15.50
CA THR A 106 -23.07 32.29 -16.78
C THR A 106 -24.55 32.62 -16.59
N GLN A 107 -25.21 32.04 -15.59
CA GLN A 107 -26.60 32.33 -15.26
C GLN A 107 -26.79 33.81 -14.89
N GLN A 108 -25.91 34.37 -14.06
CA GLN A 108 -25.92 35.79 -13.72
C GLN A 108 -25.69 36.70 -14.95
N SER A 109 -24.79 36.29 -15.85
CA SER A 109 -24.49 37.01 -17.09
C SER A 109 -25.70 37.04 -18.02
N ILE A 110 -26.41 35.92 -18.18
CA ILE A 110 -27.65 35.83 -18.96
C ILE A 110 -28.71 36.76 -18.37
N CYS A 111 -28.92 36.72 -17.05
CA CYS A 111 -29.87 37.60 -16.38
C CYS A 111 -29.54 39.08 -16.59
N THR A 112 -28.25 39.44 -16.51
CA THR A 112 -27.77 40.81 -16.73
C THR A 112 -28.02 41.25 -18.17
N ARG A 113 -27.73 40.39 -19.16
CA ARG A 113 -28.02 40.66 -20.57
C ARG A 113 -29.52 40.89 -20.79
N LEU A 114 -30.40 40.05 -20.23
CA LEU A 114 -31.84 40.21 -20.34
C LEU A 114 -32.32 41.54 -19.74
N ARG A 115 -31.82 41.92 -18.56
CA ARG A 115 -32.13 43.23 -17.95
C ARG A 115 -31.75 44.38 -18.86
N LEU A 116 -30.52 44.37 -19.39
CA LEU A 116 -30.05 45.41 -20.31
C LEU A 116 -30.91 45.46 -21.57
N THR A 117 -31.23 44.32 -22.18
CA THR A 117 -32.10 44.26 -23.36
C THR A 117 -33.47 44.86 -23.10
N LEU A 118 -34.11 44.53 -21.96
CA LEU A 118 -35.39 45.13 -21.57
C LEU A 118 -35.27 46.65 -21.37
N MET A 119 -34.21 47.10 -20.70
CA MET A 119 -33.95 48.54 -20.51
C MET A 119 -33.81 49.27 -21.85
N PHE A 120 -33.05 48.71 -22.79
CA PHE A 120 -32.92 49.28 -24.14
C PHE A 120 -34.26 49.30 -24.89
N GLN A 121 -35.07 48.24 -24.80
CA GLN A 121 -36.39 48.19 -25.44
C GLN A 121 -37.35 49.23 -24.84
N ILE A 122 -37.29 49.48 -23.53
CA ILE A 122 -38.06 50.55 -22.87
C ILE A 122 -37.67 51.91 -23.43
N LEU A 123 -36.36 52.21 -23.53
CA LEU A 123 -35.88 53.47 -24.10
C LEU A 123 -36.36 53.65 -25.54
N LYS A 124 -36.29 52.58 -26.36
CA LYS A 124 -36.78 52.60 -27.75
C LYS A 124 -38.30 52.81 -27.84
N ALA A 125 -39.08 52.17 -26.97
CA ALA A 125 -40.53 52.37 -26.93
C ALA A 125 -40.89 53.81 -26.56
N ARG A 126 -40.19 54.40 -25.57
CA ARG A 126 -40.34 55.81 -25.19
C ARG A 126 -39.95 56.76 -26.31
N GLN A 127 -38.85 56.50 -27.01
CA GLN A 127 -38.43 57.28 -28.18
C GLN A 127 -39.49 57.28 -29.29
N ASN A 128 -40.20 56.17 -29.44
CA ASN A 128 -41.29 56.02 -30.42
C ASN A 128 -42.65 56.50 -29.90
N ASN A 129 -42.72 57.13 -28.71
CA ASN A 129 -43.96 57.52 -28.03
C ASN A 129 -44.95 56.37 -27.74
N ASP A 130 -44.47 55.13 -27.70
CA ASP A 130 -45.28 53.95 -27.34
C ASP A 130 -45.21 53.70 -25.83
N PHE A 131 -45.98 54.48 -25.08
CA PHE A 131 -46.00 54.42 -23.62
C PHE A 131 -46.64 53.14 -23.08
N THR A 132 -47.61 52.56 -23.81
CA THR A 132 -48.25 51.30 -23.43
C THR A 132 -47.23 50.17 -23.43
N LYS A 133 -46.44 50.04 -24.50
CA LYS A 133 -45.37 49.05 -24.58
C LYS A 133 -44.26 49.32 -23.57
N ALA A 134 -43.87 50.59 -23.38
CA ALA A 134 -42.88 50.94 -22.37
C ALA A 134 -43.34 50.54 -20.95
N ALA A 135 -44.61 50.70 -20.62
CA ALA A 135 -45.18 50.27 -19.34
C ALA A 135 -45.13 48.75 -19.17
N GLN A 136 -45.54 47.98 -20.19
CA GLN A 136 -45.50 46.50 -20.18
C GLN A 136 -44.07 45.95 -20.04
N LEU A 137 -43.09 46.56 -20.72
CA LEU A 137 -41.69 46.17 -20.58
C LEU A 137 -41.15 46.52 -19.19
N THR A 138 -41.61 47.62 -18.58
CA THR A 138 -41.22 48.03 -17.23
C THR A 138 -41.78 47.10 -16.16
N THR A 139 -43.01 46.59 -16.33
CA THR A 139 -43.55 45.56 -15.42
C THR A 139 -42.78 44.26 -15.56
N SER A 140 -42.51 43.82 -16.79
CA SER A 140 -41.70 42.63 -17.07
C SER A 140 -40.30 42.70 -16.45
N LEU A 141 -39.64 43.87 -16.53
CA LEU A 141 -38.33 44.10 -15.91
C LEU A 141 -38.39 44.01 -14.37
N ARG A 142 -39.46 44.55 -13.75
CA ARG A 142 -39.67 44.45 -12.31
C ARG A 142 -39.85 43.00 -11.85
N GLU A 143 -40.64 42.23 -12.58
CA GLU A 143 -40.86 40.80 -12.31
C GLU A 143 -39.56 40.00 -12.42
N LEU A 144 -38.77 40.22 -13.48
CA LEU A 144 -37.48 39.56 -13.66
C LEU A 144 -36.51 39.87 -12.52
N ILE A 145 -36.44 41.13 -12.08
CA ILE A 145 -35.59 41.53 -10.95
C ILE A 145 -36.05 40.85 -9.65
N ALA A 146 -37.36 40.77 -9.41
CA ALA A 146 -37.92 40.10 -8.24
C ALA A 146 -37.62 38.60 -8.24
N GLN A 147 -37.78 37.92 -9.38
CA GLN A 147 -37.45 36.49 -9.53
C GLN A 147 -35.97 36.21 -9.24
N GLN A 148 -35.07 37.04 -9.77
CA GLN A 148 -33.63 36.87 -9.55
C GLN A 148 -33.23 37.09 -8.08
N LYS A 149 -33.87 38.04 -7.38
CA LYS A 149 -33.62 38.26 -5.94
C LYS A 149 -33.97 37.02 -5.13
N ASN A 150 -35.09 36.37 -5.46
CA ASN A 150 -35.53 35.15 -4.77
C ASN A 150 -34.59 33.96 -5.04
N GLN A 151 -34.00 33.85 -6.23
CA GLN A 151 -33.01 32.82 -6.55
C GLN A 151 -31.68 33.02 -5.81
N SER A 152 -31.22 34.27 -5.66
CA SER A 152 -29.98 34.56 -4.92
C SER A 152 -30.05 34.25 -3.42
N LEU A 153 -31.24 34.30 -2.82
CA LEU A 153 -31.47 33.97 -1.40
C LEU A 153 -31.43 32.46 -1.13
N GLN A 154 -31.69 31.62 -2.13
CA GLN A 154 -31.69 30.16 -1.98
C GLN A 154 -30.29 29.54 -2.12
N GLN A 155 -29.32 30.28 -2.68
CA GLN A 155 -27.95 29.79 -2.90
C GLN A 155 -27.03 29.97 -1.68
N SER A 156 -27.39 30.80 -0.69
CA SER A 156 -26.57 31.03 0.53
C SER A 156 -26.70 29.93 1.60
N ASP A 157 -27.80 29.16 1.59
CA ASP A 157 -28.10 28.18 2.64
C ASP A 157 -27.59 26.77 2.32
N GLY A 158 -27.17 26.51 1.07
CA GLY A 158 -26.65 25.22 0.60
C GLY A 158 -25.16 24.97 0.86
N ALA A 159 -24.39 25.97 1.28
CA ALA A 159 -22.93 25.86 1.45
C ALA A 159 -22.48 25.35 2.84
N LYS A 160 -23.41 25.04 3.75
CA LYS A 160 -23.11 24.45 5.07
C LYS A 160 -23.52 22.98 5.12
N GLY A 161 -22.75 22.10 4.51
CA GLY A 161 -22.99 20.68 4.66
C GLY A 161 -22.18 19.80 3.74
N LYS A 162 -20.91 19.59 4.11
CA LYS A 162 -20.20 18.29 4.14
C LYS A 162 -18.76 18.49 4.59
#